data_AF-A0A3A4VPX0-F1
#
_entry.id   AF-A0A3A4VPX0-F1
#
_cell.length_a   1.000
_cell.length_b   1.000
_cell.length_c   1.000
_cell.angle_alpha   90.00
_cell.angle_beta   90.00
_cell.angle_gamma   90.00
#
_symmetry.space_group_name_H-M   'P 1'
#
loop_
_entity.id
_entity.type
_entity.pdbx_description
1 polymer ?
#
loop_
_entity_poly.entity_id
_entity_poly.type
_entity_poly.pdbx_seq_one_letter_code
_entity_poly.pdbx_strand_id
1 'polypeptide(L)'
;MPLLGETVSASPRFEYLFHPRSIAVVGVSTDFSRVGPGRMYVEALLGSGFKGKIYPVGRSGGQVFDLRVYPALKDIPGSVDYVISAIPASETPRLVKDCAAKGVKTVHMFTAGFGEIAAKNGKKLEDEVASLARRSGIRLIGPNCMGIFCPDTGLSFELSLPRRSGSIGFVSQSGGNAIQAVREAQTKNLYFSKIISYGNAADLDECDFLDYLTDDPGTKIITAYIEGFEDGERFKNVIRRAARAKPLVVYKGGTSAGGRRAASSHTGAIAGSEIVWESFLKQVGAVQVYSLDEVLDMAVLFNYLTPPKGKAVGIIGIGGGNSVLAADACAREGLTAPLLPSAIRRRLEAIYSSEAGGSFRNPVDMYFAKFNLAHETVRAVADSPGIDLIIVHMTIGWSPKNDVDLAKKHVELLTGICGEVKKPVVVALRPFGPAKYTDATADAEAALFEAGFPVFFSVASAARAINRYVDYYQRRKRSR
;
A
#
# COMPACT_ATOMS: atom_id res chain seq x y z
N MET A 1 16.32 -1.36 -42.22
CA MET A 1 16.98 -2.18 -41.20
C MET A 1 17.13 -1.36 -39.92
N PRO A 2 16.31 -1.60 -38.89
CA PRO A 2 16.66 -1.24 -37.53
C PRO A 2 17.41 -2.41 -36.89
N LEU A 3 18.60 -2.13 -36.34
CA LEU A 3 19.36 -3.04 -35.50
C LEU A 3 18.54 -3.34 -34.24
N LEU A 4 18.10 -4.59 -34.12
CA LEU A 4 17.59 -5.19 -32.90
C LEU A 4 18.74 -5.29 -31.90
N GLY A 5 18.88 -4.26 -31.07
CA GLY A 5 19.60 -4.38 -29.80
C GLY A 5 18.64 -4.97 -28.78
N GLU A 6 18.65 -6.30 -28.63
CA GLU A 6 18.12 -6.94 -27.44
C GLU A 6 18.90 -6.41 -26.23
N THR A 7 18.33 -5.43 -25.52
CA THR A 7 18.75 -5.15 -24.15
C THR A 7 18.35 -6.35 -23.32
N VAL A 8 19.27 -7.31 -23.15
CA VAL A 8 19.18 -8.30 -22.09
C VAL A 8 19.30 -7.53 -20.78
N SER A 9 18.16 -7.05 -20.27
CA SER A 9 18.06 -6.51 -18.92
C SER A 9 18.52 -7.61 -17.98
N ALA A 10 19.66 -7.43 -17.31
CA ALA A 10 20.08 -8.33 -16.25
C ALA A 10 18.92 -8.48 -15.25
N SER A 11 18.58 -9.72 -14.91
CA SER A 11 17.50 -10.00 -13.95
C SER A 11 17.80 -9.28 -12.63
N PRO A 12 16.80 -8.65 -11.98
CA PRO A 12 17.04 -7.92 -10.74
C PRO A 12 17.71 -8.80 -9.67
N ARG A 13 18.62 -8.21 -8.89
CA ARG A 13 19.24 -8.87 -7.74
C ARG A 13 18.13 -9.34 -6.78
N PHE A 14 18.10 -10.63 -6.43
CA PHE A 14 17.08 -11.29 -5.58
C PHE A 14 15.80 -11.77 -6.28
N GLU A 15 15.74 -11.80 -7.62
CA GLU A 15 14.59 -12.33 -8.36
C GLU A 15 14.14 -13.72 -7.90
N TYR A 16 15.09 -14.60 -7.55
CA TYR A 16 14.81 -15.96 -7.08
C TYR A 16 14.01 -16.02 -5.78
N LEU A 17 13.94 -14.94 -4.98
CA LEU A 17 13.09 -14.86 -3.79
C LEU A 17 11.60 -14.83 -4.15
N PHE A 18 11.27 -14.19 -5.27
CA PHE A 18 9.90 -13.94 -5.70
C PHE A 18 9.39 -15.00 -6.67
N HIS A 19 10.29 -15.76 -7.29
CA HIS A 19 9.99 -16.81 -8.29
C HIS A 19 10.55 -18.20 -7.89
N PRO A 20 10.27 -18.72 -6.68
CA PRO A 20 10.72 -20.07 -6.31
C PRO A 20 9.93 -21.14 -7.08
N ARG A 21 10.58 -22.25 -7.46
CA ARG A 21 9.91 -23.38 -8.13
C ARG A 21 9.41 -24.43 -7.14
N SER A 22 9.92 -24.40 -5.92
CA SER A 22 9.47 -25.25 -4.83
C SER A 22 9.62 -24.58 -3.47
N ILE A 23 8.61 -24.76 -2.62
CA ILE A 23 8.54 -24.23 -1.27
C ILE A 23 8.35 -25.38 -0.30
N ALA A 24 9.17 -25.46 0.75
CA ALA A 24 8.88 -26.30 1.89
C ALA A 24 8.36 -25.45 3.06
N VAL A 25 7.27 -25.89 3.69
CA VAL A 25 6.68 -25.23 4.86
C VAL A 25 6.96 -26.09 6.07
N VAL A 26 7.82 -25.63 6.97
CA VAL A 26 8.30 -26.38 8.14
C VAL A 26 7.55 -25.95 9.39
N GLY A 27 7.07 -26.92 10.17
CA GLY A 27 6.19 -26.67 11.32
C GLY A 27 4.72 -26.96 11.03
N VAL A 28 4.44 -27.81 10.04
CA VAL A 28 3.09 -28.23 9.69
C VAL A 28 2.64 -29.33 10.66
N SER A 29 1.48 -29.13 11.28
CA SER A 29 0.80 -30.13 12.10
C SER A 29 -0.35 -30.77 11.30
N THR A 30 -0.54 -32.08 11.46
CA THR A 30 -1.72 -32.81 10.95
C THR A 30 -2.86 -32.88 11.96
N ASP A 31 -2.64 -32.39 13.19
CA ASP A 31 -3.67 -32.27 14.22
C ASP A 31 -4.64 -31.12 13.89
N PHE A 32 -5.86 -31.46 13.49
CA PHE A 32 -6.91 -30.51 13.12
C PHE A 32 -7.42 -29.67 14.31
N SER A 33 -7.17 -30.08 15.55
CA SER A 33 -7.50 -29.28 16.74
C SER A 33 -6.55 -28.09 16.94
N ARG A 34 -5.40 -28.09 16.25
CA ARG A 34 -4.36 -27.07 16.35
C ARG A 34 -4.10 -26.43 14.98
N VAL A 35 -4.90 -25.42 14.63
CA VAL A 35 -4.63 -24.59 13.45
C VAL A 35 -3.38 -23.73 13.73
N GLY A 36 -2.22 -24.26 13.33
CA GLY A 36 -0.92 -23.61 13.51
C GLY A 36 -0.46 -22.83 12.27
N PRO A 37 0.52 -21.92 12.43
CA PRO A 37 1.02 -21.07 11.35
C PRO A 37 1.54 -21.85 10.13
N GLY A 38 2.17 -23.01 10.33
CA GLY A 38 2.61 -23.85 9.21
C GLY A 38 1.46 -24.27 8.29
N ARG A 39 0.30 -24.62 8.85
CA ARG A 39 -0.89 -24.98 8.06
C ARG A 39 -1.45 -23.76 7.32
N MET A 40 -1.50 -22.60 7.98
CA MET A 40 -1.94 -21.33 7.37
C MET A 40 -1.12 -20.99 6.11
N TYR A 41 0.20 -21.16 6.14
CA TYR A 41 1.05 -20.92 4.96
C TYR A 41 0.80 -21.92 3.83
N VAL A 42 0.60 -23.22 4.14
CA VAL A 42 0.26 -24.21 3.11
C VAL A 42 -1.08 -23.85 2.45
N GLU A 43 -2.08 -23.50 3.26
CA GLU A 43 -3.40 -23.08 2.79
C GLU A 43 -3.34 -21.82 1.94
N ALA A 44 -2.57 -20.81 2.37
CA ALA A 44 -2.37 -19.57 1.64
C ALA A 44 -1.71 -19.80 0.27
N LEU A 45 -0.67 -20.64 0.20
CA LEU A 45 0.02 -20.96 -1.06
C LEU A 45 -0.89 -21.71 -2.04
N LEU A 46 -1.63 -22.71 -1.55
CA LEU A 46 -2.61 -23.45 -2.36
C LEU A 46 -3.73 -22.52 -2.84
N GLY A 47 -4.32 -21.79 -1.91
CA GLY A 47 -5.43 -20.88 -2.15
C GLY A 47 -5.05 -19.62 -2.90
N SER A 48 -3.76 -19.30 -3.08
CA SER A 48 -3.29 -18.23 -3.96
C SER A 48 -2.87 -18.74 -5.34
N GLY A 49 -2.88 -20.07 -5.56
CA GLY A 49 -2.52 -20.68 -6.83
C GLY A 49 -1.02 -20.70 -7.10
N PHE A 50 -0.19 -20.90 -6.05
CA PHE A 50 1.26 -21.05 -6.23
C PHE A 50 1.58 -22.14 -7.26
N LYS A 51 2.34 -21.77 -8.29
CA LYS A 51 2.56 -22.63 -9.47
C LYS A 51 3.62 -23.72 -9.25
N GLY A 52 4.46 -23.55 -8.23
CA GLY A 52 5.54 -24.48 -7.89
C GLY A 52 5.08 -25.64 -6.99
N LYS A 53 6.04 -26.49 -6.60
CA LYS A 53 5.77 -27.61 -5.68
C LYS A 53 5.71 -27.13 -4.24
N ILE A 54 4.68 -27.54 -3.49
CA ILE A 54 4.53 -27.25 -2.06
C ILE A 54 4.84 -28.52 -1.27
N TYR A 55 5.75 -28.42 -0.31
CA TYR A 55 6.19 -29.52 0.54
C TYR A 55 5.93 -29.21 2.02
N PRO A 56 4.81 -29.66 2.59
CA PRO A 56 4.59 -29.59 4.03
C PRO A 56 5.60 -30.45 4.79
N VAL A 57 6.18 -29.93 5.87
CA VAL A 57 7.17 -30.63 6.71
C VAL A 57 6.75 -30.54 8.18
N GLY A 58 6.67 -31.71 8.82
CA GLY A 58 6.19 -31.84 10.20
C GLY A 58 6.54 -33.20 10.79
N ARG A 59 6.90 -33.22 12.08
CA ARG A 59 7.47 -34.41 12.76
C ARG A 59 6.61 -35.67 12.65
N SER A 60 5.29 -35.52 12.68
CA SER A 60 4.35 -36.65 12.68
C SER A 60 4.10 -37.26 11.29
N GLY A 61 4.58 -36.63 10.22
CA GLY A 61 4.21 -37.01 8.85
C GLY A 61 2.69 -36.92 8.61
N GLY A 62 2.18 -37.70 7.65
CA GLY A 62 0.75 -37.76 7.31
C GLY A 62 0.38 -36.93 6.08
N GLN A 63 -0.81 -36.32 6.09
CA GLN A 63 -1.36 -35.58 4.96
C GLN A 63 -2.08 -34.31 5.43
N VAL A 64 -2.00 -33.23 4.64
CA VAL A 64 -2.75 -31.99 4.84
C VAL A 64 -3.12 -31.41 3.47
N PHE A 65 -4.38 -30.99 3.26
CA PHE A 65 -4.86 -30.48 1.96
C PHE A 65 -4.42 -31.35 0.77
N ASP A 66 -4.57 -32.67 0.92
CA ASP A 66 -4.13 -33.71 -0.01
C ASP A 66 -2.61 -33.80 -0.28
N LEU A 67 -1.80 -32.96 0.36
CA LEU A 67 -0.34 -32.98 0.28
C LEU A 67 0.27 -33.89 1.35
N ARG A 68 1.22 -34.73 0.95
CA ARG A 68 2.05 -35.52 1.88
C ARG A 68 2.88 -34.60 2.77
N VAL A 69 2.81 -34.80 4.08
CA VAL A 69 3.67 -34.16 5.07
C VAL A 69 4.93 -35.00 5.26
N TYR A 70 6.10 -34.40 5.03
CA TYR A 70 7.40 -35.05 5.18
C TYR A 70 7.93 -34.89 6.62
N PRO A 71 8.50 -35.92 7.25
CA PRO A 71 9.07 -35.81 8.59
C PRO A 71 10.26 -34.83 8.69
N ALA A 72 11.09 -34.77 7.65
CA ALA A 72 12.22 -33.84 7.55
C ALA A 72 12.47 -33.35 6.11
N LEU A 73 13.19 -32.23 5.98
CA LEU A 73 13.56 -31.65 4.67
C LEU A 73 14.35 -32.60 3.76
N LYS A 74 15.20 -33.45 4.36
CA LYS A 74 15.99 -34.44 3.62
C LYS A 74 15.13 -35.51 2.93
N ASP A 75 13.93 -35.77 3.45
CA ASP A 75 13.03 -36.81 2.95
C ASP A 75 12.23 -36.34 1.71
N ILE A 76 12.32 -35.05 1.36
CA ILE A 76 11.70 -34.50 0.15
C ILE A 76 12.48 -35.03 -1.06
N PRO A 77 11.86 -35.72 -2.04
CA PRO A 77 12.59 -36.32 -3.16
C PRO A 77 13.13 -35.30 -4.17
N GLY A 78 12.61 -34.07 -4.18
CA GLY A 78 13.01 -32.99 -5.09
C GLY A 78 13.90 -31.91 -4.47
N SER A 79 14.22 -30.90 -5.26
CA SER A 79 14.86 -29.67 -4.80
C SER A 79 13.87 -28.80 -4.01
N VAL A 80 14.40 -28.01 -3.07
CA VAL A 80 13.65 -27.01 -2.30
C VAL A 80 14.35 -25.68 -2.52
N ASP A 81 13.72 -24.75 -3.23
CA ASP A 81 14.30 -23.44 -3.52
C ASP A 81 14.15 -22.50 -2.30
N TYR A 82 13.02 -22.59 -1.60
CA TYR A 82 12.58 -21.68 -0.55
C TYR A 82 11.97 -22.44 0.64
N VAL A 83 12.28 -22.03 1.87
CA VAL A 83 11.72 -22.61 3.10
C VAL A 83 10.98 -21.56 3.91
N ILE A 84 9.76 -21.85 4.34
CA ILE A 84 9.00 -21.08 5.33
C ILE A 84 9.13 -21.79 6.68
N SER A 85 9.69 -21.11 7.67
CA SER A 85 9.87 -21.61 9.04
C SER A 85 8.74 -21.13 9.95
N ALA A 86 7.96 -22.07 10.45
CA ALA A 86 6.89 -21.87 11.43
C ALA A 86 7.09 -22.76 12.68
N ILE A 87 8.36 -22.98 13.08
CA ILE A 87 8.76 -23.77 14.25
C ILE A 87 9.26 -22.86 15.39
N PRO A 88 9.42 -23.36 16.63
CA PRO A 88 9.97 -22.57 17.74
C PRO A 88 11.38 -22.03 17.45
N ALA A 89 11.70 -20.84 17.98
CA ALA A 89 12.98 -20.15 17.75
C ALA A 89 14.20 -21.02 18.06
N SER A 90 14.16 -21.77 19.16
CA SER A 90 15.25 -22.65 19.60
C SER A 90 15.59 -23.77 18.61
N GLU A 91 14.68 -24.11 17.69
CA GLU A 91 14.89 -25.15 16.69
C GLU A 91 15.45 -24.60 15.36
N THR A 92 15.43 -23.27 15.18
CA THR A 92 15.83 -22.63 13.92
C THR A 92 17.31 -22.82 13.54
N PRO A 93 18.30 -22.90 14.46
CA PRO A 93 19.68 -23.21 14.07
C PRO A 93 19.82 -24.58 13.41
N ARG A 94 19.05 -25.57 13.88
CA ARG A 94 19.00 -26.91 13.27
C ARG A 94 18.35 -26.85 11.89
N LEU A 95 17.24 -26.13 11.77
CA LEU A 95 16.58 -25.93 10.48
C LEU A 95 17.52 -25.32 9.43
N VAL A 96 18.30 -24.29 9.78
CA VAL A 96 19.27 -23.69 8.84
C VAL A 96 20.31 -24.70 8.36
N LYS A 97 20.81 -25.58 9.25
CA LYS A 97 21.73 -26.66 8.87
C LYS A 97 21.07 -27.67 7.94
N ASP A 98 19.82 -28.06 8.21
CA ASP A 98 19.06 -28.98 7.36
C ASP A 98 18.78 -28.34 5.98
N CYS A 99 18.47 -27.04 5.94
CA CYS A 99 18.33 -26.25 4.71
C CYS A 99 19.64 -26.22 3.90
N ALA A 100 20.78 -26.02 4.56
CA ALA A 100 22.10 -26.01 3.93
C ALA A 100 22.42 -27.37 3.30
N ALA A 101 22.19 -28.47 4.03
CA ALA A 101 22.37 -29.83 3.53
C ALA A 101 21.43 -30.14 2.34
N LYS A 102 20.25 -29.51 2.29
CA LYS A 102 19.28 -29.65 1.19
C LYS A 102 19.56 -28.73 0.00
N GLY A 103 20.50 -27.78 0.12
CA GLY A 103 20.83 -26.81 -0.92
C GLY A 103 19.78 -25.71 -1.10
N VAL A 104 19.01 -25.41 -0.05
CA VAL A 104 18.02 -24.32 -0.04
C VAL A 104 18.73 -22.98 -0.19
N LYS A 105 18.15 -22.04 -0.94
CA LYS A 105 18.74 -20.70 -1.14
C LYS A 105 18.16 -19.65 -0.19
N THR A 106 16.91 -19.81 0.23
CA THR A 106 16.20 -18.84 1.05
C THR A 106 15.44 -19.49 2.19
N VAL A 107 15.56 -18.91 3.38
CA VAL A 107 14.72 -19.25 4.52
C VAL A 107 13.96 -17.99 4.98
N HIS A 108 12.64 -18.03 4.87
CA HIS A 108 11.74 -17.07 5.46
C HIS A 108 11.35 -17.56 6.86
N MET A 109 11.61 -16.73 7.87
CA MET A 109 11.31 -17.03 9.26
C MET A 109 10.11 -16.24 9.75
N PHE A 110 8.95 -16.90 9.78
CA PHE A 110 7.78 -16.41 10.49
C PHE A 110 8.00 -16.41 12.01
N THR A 111 8.79 -17.38 12.48
CA THR A 111 9.15 -17.55 13.89
C THR A 111 9.62 -16.25 14.55
N ALA A 112 8.95 -15.88 15.65
CA ALA A 112 9.39 -14.89 16.61
C ALA A 112 10.15 -15.54 17.79
N GLY A 113 10.73 -14.74 18.67
CA GLY A 113 11.52 -15.14 19.84
C GLY A 113 13.00 -14.73 19.79
N PHE A 114 13.35 -13.68 19.02
CA PHE A 114 14.71 -13.30 18.66
C PHE A 114 15.09 -11.92 19.23
N GLY A 115 15.75 -11.05 18.45
CA GLY A 115 16.26 -9.75 18.87
C GLY A 115 15.18 -8.79 19.40
N GLU A 116 13.90 -9.02 19.08
CA GLU A 116 12.76 -8.25 19.57
C GLU A 116 12.43 -8.52 21.06
N ILE A 117 13.01 -9.55 21.69
CA ILE A 117 12.80 -9.83 23.11
C ILE A 117 14.06 -9.50 23.91
N ALA A 118 14.15 -8.27 24.39
CA ALA A 118 15.32 -7.76 25.14
C ALA A 118 15.69 -8.59 26.40
N ALA A 119 14.70 -9.20 27.07
CA ALA A 119 14.90 -9.96 28.31
C ALA A 119 15.40 -11.42 28.10
N LYS A 120 15.53 -11.87 26.86
CA LYS A 120 15.97 -13.23 26.52
C LYS A 120 17.27 -13.15 25.72
N ASN A 121 18.05 -14.25 25.67
CA ASN A 121 19.21 -14.40 24.78
C ASN A 121 18.81 -14.42 23.27
N GLY A 122 17.69 -13.78 22.89
CA GLY A 122 17.11 -13.81 21.55
C GLY A 122 18.00 -13.15 20.51
N LYS A 123 18.69 -12.05 20.84
CA LYS A 123 19.67 -11.44 19.93
C LYS A 123 20.84 -12.37 19.62
N LYS A 124 21.36 -13.08 20.64
CA LYS A 124 22.42 -14.08 20.43
C LYS A 124 21.98 -15.22 19.50
N LEU A 125 20.74 -15.68 19.66
CA LEU A 125 20.15 -16.70 18.79
C LEU A 125 19.94 -16.18 17.35
N GLU A 126 19.50 -14.93 17.21
CA GLU A 126 19.37 -14.26 15.91
C GLU A 126 20.71 -14.17 15.19
N ASP A 127 21.76 -13.73 15.88
CA ASP A 127 23.11 -13.61 15.34
C ASP A 127 23.68 -14.98 14.98
N GLU A 128 23.43 -16.02 15.78
CA GLU A 128 23.82 -17.40 15.48
C GLU A 128 23.16 -17.88 14.18
N VAL A 129 21.86 -17.68 14.05
CA VAL A 129 21.06 -18.10 12.90
C VAL A 129 21.47 -17.35 11.63
N ALA A 130 21.62 -16.02 11.71
CA ALA A 130 22.08 -15.19 10.60
C ALA A 130 23.50 -15.58 10.16
N SER A 131 24.39 -15.84 11.13
CA SER A 131 25.76 -16.27 10.84
C SER A 131 25.82 -17.65 10.20
N LEU A 132 24.99 -18.60 10.66
CA LEU A 132 24.87 -19.94 10.06
C LEU A 132 24.36 -19.86 8.63
N ALA A 133 23.33 -19.05 8.38
CA ALA A 133 22.77 -18.87 7.05
C ALA A 133 23.80 -18.27 6.08
N ARG A 134 24.47 -17.19 6.49
CA ARG A 134 25.50 -16.50 5.69
C ARG A 134 26.65 -17.44 5.32
N ARG A 135 27.19 -18.21 6.27
CA ARG A 135 28.25 -19.21 6.00
C ARG A 135 27.80 -20.34 5.05
N SER A 136 26.50 -20.61 5.00
CA SER A 136 25.94 -21.67 4.17
C SER A 136 25.44 -21.17 2.81
N GLY A 137 25.63 -19.89 2.49
CA GLY A 137 25.12 -19.27 1.25
C GLY A 137 23.59 -19.12 1.21
N ILE A 138 22.92 -19.19 2.35
CA ILE A 138 21.47 -19.02 2.50
C ILE A 138 21.17 -17.55 2.81
N ARG A 139 20.14 -16.99 2.18
CA ARG A 139 19.58 -15.69 2.57
C ARG A 139 18.39 -15.85 3.51
N LEU A 140 18.28 -14.97 4.51
CA LEU A 140 17.15 -14.94 5.45
C LEU A 140 16.21 -13.76 5.21
N ILE A 141 14.91 -14.03 5.29
CA ILE A 141 13.86 -13.02 5.39
C ILE A 141 13.27 -13.12 6.79
N GLY A 142 13.26 -12.02 7.55
CA GLY A 142 12.91 -12.02 8.96
C GLY A 142 14.15 -12.04 9.88
N PRO A 143 14.08 -12.68 11.06
CA PRO A 143 12.93 -13.42 11.59
C PRO A 143 11.74 -12.51 11.96
N ASN A 144 10.69 -13.10 12.57
CA ASN A 144 9.51 -12.39 13.05
C ASN A 144 8.81 -11.56 11.94
N CYS A 145 8.44 -12.22 10.85
CA CYS A 145 7.84 -11.54 9.69
C CYS A 145 6.73 -12.38 9.03
N MET A 146 5.96 -11.78 8.13
CA MET A 146 5.01 -12.53 7.26
C MET A 146 5.66 -13.00 5.96
N GLY A 147 6.86 -12.52 5.64
CA GLY A 147 7.58 -12.84 4.42
C GLY A 147 7.00 -12.17 3.18
N ILE A 148 7.05 -12.89 2.05
CA ILE A 148 6.72 -12.34 0.73
C ILE A 148 5.28 -12.68 0.35
N PHE A 149 4.57 -11.66 -0.12
CA PHE A 149 3.36 -11.79 -0.91
C PHE A 149 3.64 -11.31 -2.34
N CYS A 150 3.44 -12.18 -3.32
CA CYS A 150 3.66 -11.93 -4.75
C CYS A 150 2.55 -12.63 -5.52
N PRO A 151 1.46 -11.93 -5.88
CA PRO A 151 0.30 -12.54 -6.53
C PRO A 151 0.64 -13.26 -7.84
N ASP A 152 1.57 -12.72 -8.64
CA ASP A 152 1.95 -13.30 -9.94
C ASP A 152 2.54 -14.72 -9.85
N THR A 153 3.21 -15.02 -8.74
CA THR A 153 3.77 -16.35 -8.47
C THR A 153 2.91 -17.18 -7.53
N GLY A 154 1.89 -16.58 -6.91
CA GLY A 154 1.04 -17.20 -5.90
C GLY A 154 1.72 -17.32 -4.53
N LEU A 155 2.83 -16.60 -4.29
CA LEU A 155 3.40 -16.46 -2.96
C LEU A 155 2.41 -15.66 -2.10
N SER A 156 1.99 -16.25 -0.99
CA SER A 156 1.12 -15.59 -0.03
C SER A 156 1.35 -16.12 1.37
N PHE A 157 1.05 -15.28 2.35
CA PHE A 157 1.04 -15.63 3.76
C PHE A 157 -0.37 -15.79 4.33
N GLU A 158 -1.41 -15.42 3.59
CA GLU A 158 -2.79 -15.57 4.04
C GLU A 158 -3.76 -15.88 2.87
N LEU A 159 -4.74 -16.74 3.11
CA LEU A 159 -5.74 -17.18 2.13
C LEU A 159 -6.66 -16.06 1.61
N SER A 160 -7.01 -15.10 2.47
CA SER A 160 -7.99 -14.04 2.15
C SER A 160 -7.44 -12.95 1.21
N LEU A 161 -6.14 -12.96 0.93
CA LEU A 161 -5.48 -11.94 0.12
C LEU A 161 -5.79 -12.10 -1.38
N PRO A 162 -5.81 -11.00 -2.15
CA PRO A 162 -6.18 -11.05 -3.56
C PRO A 162 -5.12 -11.77 -4.39
N ARG A 163 -5.57 -12.58 -5.35
CA ARG A 163 -4.69 -13.18 -6.38
C ARG A 163 -4.32 -12.22 -7.51
N ARG A 164 -4.98 -11.05 -7.58
CA ARG A 164 -4.73 -10.05 -8.61
C ARG A 164 -3.45 -9.29 -8.27
N SER A 165 -2.49 -9.32 -9.18
CA SER A 165 -1.29 -8.49 -9.14
C SER A 165 -1.63 -7.06 -9.58
N GLY A 166 -0.93 -6.08 -9.00
CA GLY A 166 -0.99 -4.68 -9.42
C GLY A 166 0.39 -4.09 -9.62
N SER A 167 0.51 -2.79 -9.32
CA SER A 167 1.71 -2.00 -9.65
C SER A 167 2.40 -1.40 -8.42
N ILE A 168 1.89 -1.68 -7.22
CA ILE A 168 2.40 -1.12 -5.97
C ILE A 168 3.33 -2.14 -5.31
N GLY A 169 4.57 -1.76 -5.02
CA GLY A 169 5.48 -2.55 -4.19
C GLY A 169 5.49 -2.02 -2.77
N PHE A 170 5.41 -2.87 -1.75
CA PHE A 170 5.43 -2.46 -0.34
C PHE A 170 6.51 -3.19 0.46
N VAL A 171 7.41 -2.43 1.08
CA VAL A 171 8.41 -2.95 2.02
C VAL A 171 7.96 -2.60 3.43
N SER A 172 7.72 -3.59 4.29
CA SER A 172 7.18 -3.36 5.64
C SER A 172 7.96 -4.10 6.70
N GLN A 173 8.48 -3.36 7.67
CA GLN A 173 9.11 -3.96 8.85
C GLN A 173 8.09 -4.67 9.76
N SER A 174 6.81 -4.26 9.69
CA SER A 174 5.72 -4.84 10.46
C SER A 174 4.89 -5.82 9.61
N GLY A 175 4.72 -7.04 10.11
CA GLY A 175 3.84 -8.05 9.53
C GLY A 175 2.35 -7.65 9.57
N GLY A 176 1.90 -7.07 10.69
CA GLY A 176 0.53 -6.58 10.83
C GLY A 176 0.20 -5.48 9.81
N ASN A 177 1.12 -4.51 9.63
CA ASN A 177 0.95 -3.46 8.63
C ASN A 177 0.95 -4.02 7.21
N ALA A 178 1.73 -5.08 6.93
CA ALA A 178 1.72 -5.75 5.63
C ALA A 178 0.35 -6.39 5.33
N ILE A 179 -0.25 -7.09 6.29
CA ILE A 179 -1.61 -7.67 6.16
C ILE A 179 -2.65 -6.55 5.97
N GLN A 180 -2.60 -5.54 6.85
CA GLN A 180 -3.55 -4.41 6.83
C GLN A 180 -3.50 -3.68 5.48
N ALA A 181 -2.29 -3.40 4.96
CA ALA A 181 -2.10 -2.70 3.70
C ALA A 181 -2.78 -3.42 2.53
N VAL A 182 -2.65 -4.74 2.43
CA VAL A 182 -3.28 -5.52 1.35
C VAL A 182 -4.80 -5.42 1.44
N ARG A 183 -5.35 -5.66 2.63
CA ARG A 183 -6.80 -5.71 2.84
C ARG A 183 -7.45 -4.36 2.60
N GLU A 184 -6.84 -3.28 3.09
CA GLU A 184 -7.34 -1.93 2.88
C GLU A 184 -7.12 -1.43 1.44
N ALA A 185 -6.07 -1.88 0.76
CA ALA A 185 -5.89 -1.57 -0.66
C ALA A 185 -7.00 -2.17 -1.53
N GLN A 186 -7.49 -3.38 -1.19
CA GLN A 186 -8.59 -4.02 -1.93
C GLN A 186 -9.86 -3.17 -1.92
N THR A 187 -10.19 -2.53 -0.80
CA THR A 187 -11.38 -1.65 -0.71
C THR A 187 -11.23 -0.38 -1.58
N LYS A 188 -10.00 -0.05 -1.97
CA LYS A 188 -9.66 1.08 -2.86
C LYS A 188 -9.38 0.64 -4.32
N ASN A 189 -9.71 -0.61 -4.66
CA ASN A 189 -9.37 -1.24 -5.95
C ASN A 189 -7.88 -1.08 -6.32
N LEU A 190 -7.01 -1.11 -5.31
CA LEU A 190 -5.56 -1.07 -5.45
C LEU A 190 -4.99 -2.47 -5.22
N TYR A 191 -3.96 -2.82 -5.99
CA TYR A 191 -3.33 -4.13 -5.91
C TYR A 191 -1.81 -3.97 -5.88
N PHE A 192 -1.17 -4.82 -5.08
CA PHE A 192 0.27 -4.84 -4.97
C PHE A 192 0.88 -5.77 -6.02
N SER A 193 1.99 -5.36 -6.63
CA SER A 193 2.87 -6.26 -7.37
C SER A 193 3.53 -7.23 -6.39
N LYS A 194 4.07 -6.69 -5.29
CA LYS A 194 4.84 -7.41 -4.28
C LYS A 194 4.71 -6.72 -2.93
N ILE A 195 4.64 -7.51 -1.87
CA ILE A 195 4.82 -7.04 -0.50
C ILE A 195 5.89 -7.89 0.17
N ILE A 196 6.77 -7.22 0.90
CA ILE A 196 7.82 -7.85 1.66
C ILE A 196 7.69 -7.43 3.12
N SER A 197 7.19 -8.35 3.94
CA SER A 197 7.31 -8.26 5.38
C SER A 197 8.65 -8.88 5.80
N TYR A 198 9.54 -8.07 6.36
CA TYR A 198 10.93 -8.49 6.63
C TYR A 198 11.33 -8.48 8.12
N GLY A 199 10.43 -8.05 9.01
CA GLY A 199 10.57 -8.21 10.46
C GLY A 199 11.87 -7.63 11.01
N ASN A 200 12.63 -8.44 11.74
CA ASN A 200 13.85 -8.02 12.42
C ASN A 200 15.01 -7.68 11.47
N ALA A 201 14.93 -8.02 10.19
CA ALA A 201 15.97 -7.72 9.20
C ALA A 201 17.36 -8.30 9.52
N ALA A 202 17.44 -9.54 10.03
CA ALA A 202 18.70 -10.13 10.48
C ALA A 202 19.71 -10.46 9.34
N ASP A 203 19.27 -10.42 8.08
CA ASP A 203 20.14 -10.58 6.90
C ASP A 203 19.69 -9.73 5.72
N LEU A 204 18.51 -10.02 5.14
CA LEU A 204 17.89 -9.14 4.13
C LEU A 204 17.11 -8.03 4.85
N ASP A 205 17.31 -6.80 4.41
CA ASP A 205 16.77 -5.59 5.03
C ASP A 205 16.00 -4.71 4.03
N GLU A 206 15.48 -3.57 4.50
CA GLU A 206 14.75 -2.62 3.66
C GLU A 206 15.57 -2.13 2.47
N CYS A 207 16.89 -1.97 2.64
CA CYS A 207 17.76 -1.55 1.57
C CYS A 207 17.79 -2.57 0.44
N ASP A 208 17.90 -3.87 0.74
CA ASP A 208 17.89 -4.93 -0.27
C ASP A 208 16.55 -4.97 -1.03
N PHE A 209 15.42 -4.82 -0.34
CA PHE A 209 14.11 -4.90 -0.98
C PHE A 209 13.73 -3.64 -1.74
N LEU A 210 14.09 -2.44 -1.24
CA LEU A 210 13.90 -1.19 -1.97
C LEU A 210 14.75 -1.17 -3.24
N ASP A 211 15.98 -1.69 -3.19
CA ASP A 211 16.87 -1.81 -4.34
C ASP A 211 16.27 -2.76 -5.40
N TYR A 212 15.74 -3.92 -4.98
CA TYR A 212 15.02 -4.84 -5.86
C TYR A 212 13.79 -4.18 -6.52
N LEU A 213 12.91 -3.57 -5.72
CA LEU A 213 11.69 -2.92 -6.23
C LEU A 213 12.00 -1.71 -7.12
N THR A 214 13.17 -1.11 -6.99
CA THR A 214 13.65 -0.05 -7.89
C THR A 214 13.81 -0.55 -9.32
N ASP A 215 14.32 -1.77 -9.49
CA ASP A 215 14.56 -2.37 -10.81
C ASP A 215 13.40 -3.24 -11.32
N ASP A 216 12.52 -3.70 -10.43
CA ASP A 216 11.40 -4.57 -10.80
C ASP A 216 10.41 -3.88 -11.77
N PRO A 217 10.25 -4.37 -13.01
CA PRO A 217 9.35 -3.74 -13.98
C PRO A 217 7.87 -3.84 -13.59
N GLY A 218 7.48 -4.83 -12.77
CA GLY A 218 6.11 -4.98 -12.28
C GLY A 218 5.72 -3.89 -11.27
N THR A 219 6.69 -3.36 -10.54
CA THR A 219 6.49 -2.30 -9.54
C THR A 219 6.64 -0.92 -10.18
N LYS A 220 5.58 -0.11 -10.15
CA LYS A 220 5.55 1.28 -10.63
C LYS A 220 5.57 2.31 -9.52
N ILE A 221 5.02 1.97 -8.35
CA ILE A 221 5.00 2.81 -7.14
C ILE A 221 5.64 2.02 -6.02
N ILE A 222 6.62 2.60 -5.33
CA ILE A 222 7.25 1.98 -4.16
C ILE A 222 6.69 2.65 -2.91
N THR A 223 6.19 1.85 -1.98
CA THR A 223 5.79 2.27 -0.64
C THR A 223 6.62 1.55 0.40
N ALA A 224 6.86 2.19 1.55
CA ALA A 224 7.65 1.59 2.61
C ALA A 224 7.16 1.99 4.01
N TYR A 225 7.09 1.02 4.92
CA TYR A 225 6.96 1.24 6.35
C TYR A 225 8.26 0.80 7.03
N ILE A 226 8.98 1.76 7.60
CA ILE A 226 10.32 1.56 8.17
C ILE A 226 10.30 2.06 9.60
N GLU A 227 10.75 1.25 10.55
CA GLU A 227 10.89 1.66 11.96
C GLU A 227 12.33 2.08 12.29
N GLY A 228 13.30 1.44 11.64
CA GLY A 228 14.71 1.78 11.73
C GLY A 228 15.53 1.02 10.69
N PHE A 229 16.81 1.35 10.63
CA PHE A 229 17.80 0.70 9.78
C PHE A 229 19.16 0.73 10.49
N GLU A 230 20.10 -0.12 10.07
CA GLU A 230 21.45 -0.16 10.64
C GLU A 230 22.46 0.67 9.83
N ASP A 231 22.53 0.47 8.50
CA ASP A 231 23.51 1.14 7.63
C ASP A 231 22.94 2.42 7.02
N GLY A 232 23.23 3.55 7.65
CA GLY A 232 22.74 4.85 7.21
C GLY A 232 23.26 5.34 5.85
N GLU A 233 24.48 4.98 5.45
CA GLU A 233 25.02 5.40 4.16
C GLU A 233 24.43 4.57 3.01
N ARG A 234 24.31 3.26 3.19
CA ARG A 234 23.60 2.40 2.24
C ARG A 234 22.13 2.81 2.12
N PHE A 235 21.47 3.08 3.24
CA PHE A 235 20.08 3.56 3.26
C PHE A 235 19.89 4.84 2.45
N LYS A 236 20.75 5.84 2.68
CA LYS A 236 20.70 7.11 1.93
C LYS A 236 20.82 6.90 0.43
N ASN A 237 21.73 6.01 0.01
CA ASN A 237 21.98 5.74 -1.40
C ASN A 237 20.81 5.00 -2.07
N VAL A 238 20.26 3.97 -1.40
CA VAL A 238 19.12 3.20 -1.92
C VAL A 238 17.88 4.08 -2.03
N ILE A 239 17.55 4.86 -1.00
CA ILE A 239 16.40 5.77 -1.03
C ILE A 239 16.53 6.80 -2.16
N ARG A 240 17.72 7.38 -2.34
CA ARG A 240 17.97 8.33 -3.44
C ARG A 240 17.79 7.68 -4.81
N ARG A 241 18.28 6.44 -4.98
CA ARG A 241 18.13 5.66 -6.21
C ARG A 241 16.66 5.36 -6.49
N ALA A 242 15.94 4.82 -5.50
CA ALA A 242 14.54 4.47 -5.59
C ALA A 242 13.66 5.68 -5.94
N ALA A 243 13.80 6.79 -5.19
CA ALA A 243 13.03 8.02 -5.42
C ALA A 243 13.29 8.67 -6.78
N ARG A 244 14.51 8.54 -7.32
CA ARG A 244 14.82 9.02 -8.68
C ARG A 244 14.11 8.18 -9.75
N ALA A 245 14.09 6.87 -9.58
CA ALA A 245 13.51 5.94 -10.53
C ALA A 245 11.98 5.99 -10.52
N LYS A 246 11.36 5.85 -9.35
CA LYS A 246 9.92 5.64 -9.18
C LYS A 246 9.37 6.51 -8.04
N PRO A 247 8.06 6.85 -8.04
CA PRO A 247 7.43 7.43 -6.87
C PRO A 247 7.72 6.55 -5.64
N LEU A 248 8.31 7.17 -4.61
CA LEU A 248 8.63 6.53 -3.34
C LEU A 248 7.85 7.21 -2.21
N VAL A 249 6.98 6.46 -1.56
CA VAL A 249 6.21 6.89 -0.39
C VAL A 249 6.76 6.19 0.86
N VAL A 250 7.15 6.95 1.87
CA VAL A 250 7.77 6.41 3.08
C VAL A 250 6.97 6.81 4.31
N TYR A 251 6.54 5.81 5.08
CA TYR A 251 6.00 5.96 6.42
C TYR A 251 7.07 5.55 7.44
N LYS A 252 7.65 6.54 8.13
CA LYS A 252 8.60 6.31 9.21
C LYS A 252 7.85 6.07 10.53
N GLY A 253 7.88 4.85 11.04
CA GLY A 253 7.40 4.51 12.38
C GLY A 253 8.34 5.04 13.47
N GLY A 254 7.85 5.24 14.71
CA GLY A 254 8.71 5.56 15.84
C GLY A 254 9.34 6.96 15.84
N THR A 255 8.64 7.98 15.32
CA THR A 255 9.09 9.38 15.34
C THR A 255 8.82 10.11 16.65
N SER A 256 7.82 9.68 17.43
CA SER A 256 7.51 10.23 18.76
C SER A 256 8.27 9.52 19.88
N ALA A 257 8.36 10.11 21.08
CA ALA A 257 9.03 9.46 22.21
C ALA A 257 8.38 8.11 22.59
N GLY A 258 7.04 8.03 22.55
CA GLY A 258 6.31 6.78 22.77
C GLY A 258 6.55 5.77 21.66
N GLY A 259 6.48 6.21 20.40
CA GLY A 259 6.76 5.36 19.24
C GLY A 259 8.20 4.84 19.22
N ARG A 260 9.18 5.66 19.62
CA ARG A 260 10.59 5.25 19.75
C ARG A 260 10.75 4.13 20.76
N ARG A 261 10.13 4.25 21.94
CA ARG A 261 10.18 3.19 22.96
C ARG A 261 9.59 1.89 22.40
N ALA A 262 8.40 1.96 21.80
CA ALA A 262 7.77 0.80 21.18
C ALA A 262 8.65 0.17 20.08
N ALA A 263 9.14 0.97 19.13
CA ALA A 263 10.03 0.49 18.07
C ALA A 263 11.33 -0.10 18.64
N SER A 264 11.97 0.56 19.60
CA SER A 264 13.21 0.04 20.23
C SER A 264 13.02 -1.29 20.95
N SER A 265 11.85 -1.53 21.55
CA SER A 265 11.49 -2.82 22.14
C SER A 265 11.10 -3.87 21.11
N HIS A 266 10.82 -3.50 19.86
CA HIS A 266 10.37 -4.40 18.80
C HIS A 266 11.43 -4.71 17.75
N THR A 267 12.39 -3.80 17.49
CA THR A 267 13.35 -3.94 16.37
C THR A 267 14.79 -3.59 16.73
N GLY A 268 15.06 -3.07 17.93
CA GLY A 268 16.42 -2.77 18.40
C GLY A 268 17.18 -1.68 17.63
N ALA A 269 16.58 -1.05 16.62
CA ALA A 269 17.23 -0.09 15.73
C ALA A 269 17.29 1.34 16.28
N ILE A 270 18.26 2.14 15.79
CA ILE A 270 18.45 3.54 16.19
C ILE A 270 17.30 4.40 15.64
N ALA A 271 16.56 5.05 16.54
CA ALA A 271 15.53 5.99 16.14
C ALA A 271 16.13 7.36 15.78
N GLY A 272 16.02 7.73 14.49
CA GLY A 272 16.35 9.08 14.02
C GLY A 272 15.30 10.14 14.40
N SER A 273 15.72 11.40 14.49
CA SER A 273 14.82 12.55 14.66
C SER A 273 13.87 12.70 13.47
N GLU A 274 12.60 13.01 13.73
CA GLU A 274 11.58 13.22 12.69
C GLU A 274 11.98 14.30 11.69
N ILE A 275 12.55 15.41 12.17
CA ILE A 275 12.99 16.53 11.33
C ILE A 275 14.09 16.10 10.36
N VAL A 276 14.98 15.20 10.79
CA VAL A 276 16.06 14.67 9.94
C VAL A 276 15.49 13.80 8.82
N TRP A 277 14.52 12.94 9.15
CA TRP A 277 13.80 12.13 8.17
C TRP A 277 13.05 12.98 7.15
N GLU A 278 12.29 13.97 7.62
CA GLU A 278 11.54 14.87 6.75
C GLU A 278 12.44 15.65 5.80
N SER A 279 13.51 16.23 6.34
CA SER A 279 14.49 16.97 5.53
C SER A 279 15.14 16.07 4.48
N PHE A 280 15.56 14.86 4.87
CA PHE A 280 16.21 13.91 3.97
C PHE A 280 15.26 13.42 2.86
N LEU A 281 14.06 12.94 3.22
CA LEU A 281 13.07 12.45 2.25
C LEU A 281 12.63 13.58 1.30
N LYS A 282 12.53 14.81 1.82
CA LYS A 282 12.24 15.98 0.98
C LYS A 282 13.35 16.26 -0.04
N GLN A 283 14.61 16.18 0.38
CA GLN A 283 15.79 16.38 -0.47
C GLN A 283 15.92 15.35 -1.58
N VAL A 284 15.67 14.07 -1.29
CA VAL A 284 15.76 12.99 -2.30
C VAL A 284 14.53 12.88 -3.20
N GLY A 285 13.47 13.65 -2.91
CA GLY A 285 12.24 13.66 -3.71
C GLY A 285 11.24 12.56 -3.36
N ALA A 286 11.41 11.89 -2.21
CA ALA A 286 10.42 10.97 -1.67
C ALA A 286 9.24 11.73 -1.03
N VAL A 287 8.12 11.03 -0.87
CA VAL A 287 6.92 11.53 -0.18
C VAL A 287 6.86 10.90 1.21
N GLN A 288 7.01 11.71 2.26
CA GLN A 288 6.78 11.24 3.62
C GLN A 288 5.28 11.28 3.96
N VAL A 289 4.83 10.24 4.66
CA VAL A 289 3.48 10.11 5.20
C VAL A 289 3.53 9.60 6.63
N TYR A 290 2.40 9.67 7.34
CA TYR A 290 2.34 9.47 8.80
C TYR A 290 1.31 8.43 9.25
N SER A 291 0.64 7.76 8.31
CA SER A 291 -0.23 6.62 8.60
C SER A 291 -0.28 5.68 7.41
N LEU A 292 -0.80 4.47 7.63
CA LEU A 292 -1.05 3.52 6.54
C LEU A 292 -2.14 4.02 5.59
N ASP A 293 -3.18 4.68 6.11
CA ASP A 293 -4.18 5.36 5.29
C ASP A 293 -3.53 6.35 4.32
N GLU A 294 -2.56 7.15 4.79
CA GLU A 294 -1.85 8.09 3.94
C GLU A 294 -0.93 7.42 2.91
N VAL A 295 -0.40 6.23 3.19
CA VAL A 295 0.32 5.42 2.18
C VAL A 295 -0.64 5.03 1.05
N LEU A 296 -1.83 4.53 1.41
CA LEU A 296 -2.83 4.10 0.43
C LEU A 296 -3.46 5.28 -0.32
N ASP A 297 -3.70 6.40 0.35
CA ASP A 297 -4.18 7.65 -0.25
C ASP A 297 -3.19 8.17 -1.31
N MET A 298 -1.88 8.11 -1.04
CA MET A 298 -0.88 8.44 -2.04
C MET A 298 -0.88 7.43 -3.20
N ALA A 299 -1.03 6.13 -2.91
CA ALA A 299 -1.14 5.10 -3.94
C ALA A 299 -2.38 5.30 -4.83
N VAL A 300 -3.52 5.72 -4.26
CA VAL A 300 -4.72 6.11 -5.01
C VAL A 300 -4.39 7.23 -6.00
N LEU A 301 -3.71 8.29 -5.55
CA LEU A 301 -3.36 9.41 -6.44
C LEU A 301 -2.38 9.01 -7.55
N PHE A 302 -1.36 8.22 -7.23
CA PHE A 302 -0.41 7.76 -8.25
C PHE A 302 -1.03 6.80 -9.27
N ASN A 303 -2.09 6.07 -8.90
CA ASN A 303 -2.77 5.14 -9.78
C ASN A 303 -3.87 5.80 -10.64
N TYR A 304 -4.64 6.72 -10.06
CA TYR A 304 -5.85 7.26 -10.69
C TYR A 304 -5.75 8.73 -11.11
N LEU A 305 -4.91 9.55 -10.45
CA LEU A 305 -4.91 10.99 -10.66
C LEU A 305 -3.85 11.42 -11.69
N THR A 306 -4.30 11.99 -12.80
CA THR A 306 -3.38 12.73 -13.70
C THR A 306 -2.80 13.94 -12.96
N PRO A 307 -1.47 14.20 -13.01
CA PRO A 307 -0.85 15.30 -12.27
C PRO A 307 -1.50 16.66 -12.60
N PRO A 308 -2.08 17.37 -11.61
CA PRO A 308 -2.65 18.68 -11.85
C PRO A 308 -1.55 19.70 -12.13
N LYS A 309 -1.93 20.82 -12.74
CA LYS A 309 -0.97 21.90 -13.09
C LYS A 309 -0.52 22.70 -11.86
N GLY A 310 -1.31 22.71 -10.80
CA GLY A 310 -1.06 23.47 -9.58
C GLY A 310 -1.98 23.04 -8.44
N LYS A 311 -2.17 23.96 -7.47
CA LYS A 311 -2.90 23.72 -6.22
C LYS A 311 -4.25 24.46 -6.15
N ALA A 312 -4.70 25.05 -7.26
CA ALA A 312 -5.99 25.71 -7.32
C ALA A 312 -7.12 24.69 -7.47
N VAL A 313 -7.98 24.56 -6.47
CA VAL A 313 -9.07 23.58 -6.44
C VAL A 313 -10.42 24.24 -6.72
N GLY A 314 -11.23 23.58 -7.54
CA GLY A 314 -12.67 23.84 -7.64
C GLY A 314 -13.38 22.88 -6.70
N ILE A 315 -14.05 23.39 -5.69
CA ILE A 315 -14.75 22.55 -4.71
C ILE A 315 -16.23 22.52 -5.08
N ILE A 316 -16.80 21.33 -5.21
CA ILE A 316 -18.20 21.12 -5.55
C ILE A 316 -18.79 20.20 -4.50
N GLY A 317 -19.95 20.57 -3.94
CA GLY A 317 -20.64 19.71 -3.01
C GLY A 317 -21.98 20.27 -2.63
N ILE A 318 -22.48 19.86 -1.46
CA ILE A 318 -23.83 20.19 -1.00
C ILE A 318 -23.81 20.62 0.45
N GLY A 319 -24.51 21.73 0.69
CA GLY A 319 -24.69 22.34 2.00
C GLY A 319 -23.59 23.35 2.31
N GLY A 320 -24.00 24.56 2.66
CA GLY A 320 -23.08 25.67 2.95
C GLY A 320 -22.10 25.36 4.08
N GLY A 321 -22.55 24.67 5.15
CA GLY A 321 -21.66 24.26 6.24
C GLY A 321 -20.56 23.29 5.79
N ASN A 322 -20.92 22.28 4.99
CA ASN A 322 -19.93 21.34 4.43
C ASN A 322 -18.96 22.05 3.49
N SER A 323 -19.46 23.01 2.70
CA SER A 323 -18.64 23.83 1.81
C SER A 323 -17.59 24.65 2.58
N VAL A 324 -17.98 25.28 3.70
CA VAL A 324 -17.03 26.01 4.58
C VAL A 324 -15.96 25.05 5.09
N LEU A 325 -16.34 23.90 5.63
CA LEU A 325 -15.40 22.91 6.14
C LEU A 325 -14.46 22.37 5.05
N ALA A 326 -14.96 22.18 3.83
CA ALA A 326 -14.18 21.75 2.69
C ALA A 326 -13.14 22.80 2.26
N ALA A 327 -13.53 24.07 2.19
CA ALA A 327 -12.63 25.18 1.89
C ALA A 327 -11.53 25.32 2.97
N ASP A 328 -11.91 25.26 4.24
CA ASP A 328 -10.95 25.33 5.36
C ASP A 328 -9.99 24.15 5.36
N ALA A 329 -10.47 22.94 5.06
CA ALA A 329 -9.62 21.75 4.96
C ALA A 329 -8.61 21.89 3.81
N CYS A 330 -9.03 22.39 2.65
CA CYS A 330 -8.13 22.68 1.54
C CYS A 330 -7.08 23.73 1.90
N ALA A 331 -7.49 24.84 2.52
CA ALA A 331 -6.59 25.92 2.93
C ALA A 331 -5.56 25.45 3.98
N ARG A 332 -5.98 24.68 4.98
CA ARG A 332 -5.10 24.11 6.02
C ARG A 332 -3.99 23.23 5.45
N GLU A 333 -4.29 22.50 4.38
CA GLU A 333 -3.34 21.61 3.71
C GLU A 333 -2.56 22.33 2.59
N GLY A 334 -2.76 23.63 2.38
CA GLY A 334 -2.00 24.44 1.41
C GLY A 334 -2.55 24.45 -0.02
N LEU A 335 -3.81 24.02 -0.22
CA LEU A 335 -4.55 24.20 -1.46
C LEU A 335 -5.31 25.52 -1.44
N THR A 336 -5.58 26.09 -2.62
CA THR A 336 -6.31 27.37 -2.74
C THR A 336 -7.63 27.17 -3.47
N ALA A 337 -8.71 27.77 -3.00
CA ALA A 337 -10.01 27.76 -3.68
C ALA A 337 -10.29 29.16 -4.28
N PRO A 338 -9.73 29.50 -5.47
CA PRO A 338 -9.92 30.82 -6.06
C PRO A 338 -11.37 31.03 -6.51
N LEU A 339 -11.81 32.29 -6.52
CA LEU A 339 -13.14 32.64 -7.02
C LEU A 339 -13.31 32.22 -8.49
N LEU A 340 -14.49 31.70 -8.81
CA LEU A 340 -14.83 31.40 -10.19
C LEU A 340 -15.03 32.69 -11.00
N PRO A 341 -14.56 32.74 -12.26
CA PRO A 341 -14.82 33.87 -13.15
C PRO A 341 -16.31 34.11 -13.34
N SER A 342 -16.70 35.37 -13.58
CA SER A 342 -18.10 35.75 -13.75
C SER A 342 -18.81 34.99 -14.89
N ALA A 343 -18.07 34.60 -15.94
CA ALA A 343 -18.61 33.77 -17.02
C ALA A 343 -19.03 32.37 -16.55
N ILE A 344 -18.24 31.73 -15.68
CA ILE A 344 -18.57 30.42 -15.11
C ILE A 344 -19.74 30.56 -14.13
N ARG A 345 -19.71 31.59 -13.28
CA ARG A 345 -20.81 31.87 -12.34
C ARG A 345 -22.14 32.09 -13.08
N ARG A 346 -22.18 32.88 -14.15
CA ARG A 346 -23.38 33.07 -14.99
C ARG A 346 -23.88 31.77 -15.63
N ARG A 347 -22.97 30.88 -16.04
CA ARG A 347 -23.35 29.57 -16.58
C ARG A 347 -23.99 28.70 -15.51
N LEU A 348 -23.46 28.70 -14.29
CA LEU A 348 -24.07 28.02 -13.15
C LEU A 348 -25.43 28.64 -12.80
N GLU A 349 -25.55 29.97 -12.75
CA GLU A 349 -26.83 30.66 -12.56
C GLU A 349 -27.88 30.25 -13.60
N ALA A 350 -27.48 30.06 -14.87
CA ALA A 350 -28.37 29.57 -15.92
C ALA A 350 -28.78 28.10 -15.75
N ILE A 351 -27.88 27.23 -15.27
CA ILE A 351 -28.16 25.81 -15.00
C ILE A 351 -29.17 25.67 -13.85
N TYR A 352 -29.03 26.48 -12.80
CA TYR A 352 -29.84 26.37 -11.59
C TYR A 352 -31.05 27.31 -11.54
N SER A 353 -31.13 28.27 -12.47
CA SER A 353 -32.12 29.36 -12.55
C SER A 353 -32.14 30.34 -11.37
N SER A 354 -31.53 30.01 -10.23
CA SER A 354 -31.39 30.87 -9.04
C SER A 354 -30.24 30.39 -8.17
N GLU A 355 -29.52 31.33 -7.53
CA GLU A 355 -28.50 31.04 -6.49
C GLU A 355 -29.11 30.95 -5.08
N ALA A 356 -30.43 31.18 -4.94
CA ALA A 356 -31.10 31.13 -3.65
C ALA A 356 -30.97 29.73 -3.00
N GLY A 357 -30.33 29.66 -1.83
CA GLY A 357 -30.11 28.40 -1.10
C GLY A 357 -28.84 27.64 -1.52
N GLY A 358 -28.01 28.20 -2.41
CA GLY A 358 -26.71 27.66 -2.81
C GLY A 358 -25.63 28.75 -2.92
N SER A 359 -24.52 28.42 -3.60
CA SER A 359 -23.41 29.33 -3.88
C SER A 359 -22.74 28.91 -5.18
N PHE A 360 -22.54 29.84 -6.12
CA PHE A 360 -21.83 29.63 -7.39
C PHE A 360 -20.47 30.34 -7.42
N ARG A 361 -19.89 30.58 -6.24
CA ARG A 361 -18.53 31.09 -6.07
C ARG A 361 -17.56 29.91 -6.10
N ASN A 362 -16.72 29.75 -5.09
CA ASN A 362 -15.95 28.54 -4.85
C ASN A 362 -15.78 28.43 -3.33
N PRO A 363 -16.32 27.40 -2.67
CA PRO A 363 -17.01 26.24 -3.22
C PRO A 363 -18.34 26.52 -3.94
N VAL A 364 -18.68 25.62 -4.86
CA VAL A 364 -19.99 25.54 -5.52
C VAL A 364 -20.89 24.62 -4.70
N ASP A 365 -21.95 25.19 -4.11
CA ASP A 365 -23.00 24.45 -3.41
C ASP A 365 -24.16 24.20 -4.37
N MET A 366 -24.34 22.94 -4.75
CA MET A 366 -25.30 22.51 -5.77
C MET A 366 -26.74 22.47 -5.28
N TYR A 367 -27.01 22.80 -4.02
CA TYR A 367 -28.31 22.62 -3.38
C TYR A 367 -28.76 21.14 -3.31
N PHE A 368 -29.26 20.73 -2.16
CA PHE A 368 -29.60 19.32 -1.90
C PHE A 368 -30.62 18.74 -2.90
N ALA A 369 -31.55 19.53 -3.45
CA ALA A 369 -32.58 18.99 -4.34
C ALA A 369 -32.15 18.83 -5.82
N LYS A 370 -30.93 19.20 -6.20
CA LYS A 370 -30.51 19.36 -7.61
C LYS A 370 -29.29 18.52 -8.00
N PHE A 371 -29.14 17.35 -7.37
CA PHE A 371 -28.06 16.40 -7.67
C PHE A 371 -27.98 15.98 -9.14
N ASN A 372 -29.10 15.98 -9.86
CA ASN A 372 -29.16 15.68 -11.28
C ASN A 372 -28.35 16.66 -12.16
N LEU A 373 -27.97 17.81 -11.61
CA LEU A 373 -27.17 18.84 -12.30
C LEU A 373 -25.67 18.69 -12.03
N ALA A 374 -25.23 17.72 -11.22
CA ALA A 374 -23.83 17.56 -10.83
C ALA A 374 -22.89 17.40 -12.03
N HIS A 375 -23.33 16.65 -13.06
CA HIS A 375 -22.59 16.48 -14.30
C HIS A 375 -22.28 17.81 -14.99
N GLU A 376 -23.30 18.65 -15.19
CA GLU A 376 -23.15 19.96 -15.84
C GLU A 376 -22.34 20.94 -14.99
N THR A 377 -22.50 20.88 -13.67
CA THR A 377 -21.75 21.70 -12.72
C THR A 377 -20.26 21.40 -12.75
N VAL A 378 -19.89 20.12 -12.72
CA VAL A 378 -18.47 19.71 -12.82
C VAL A 378 -17.89 20.17 -14.15
N ARG A 379 -18.62 20.03 -15.27
CA ARG A 379 -18.17 20.53 -16.58
C ARG A 379 -17.97 22.04 -16.58
N ALA A 380 -18.90 22.81 -16.02
CA ALA A 380 -18.78 24.27 -15.94
C ALA A 380 -17.56 24.71 -15.11
N VAL A 381 -17.34 24.09 -13.95
CA VAL A 381 -16.17 24.38 -13.10
C VAL A 381 -14.87 23.93 -13.77
N ALA A 382 -14.89 22.80 -14.49
CA ALA A 382 -13.73 22.30 -15.24
C ALA A 382 -13.27 23.27 -16.33
N ASP A 383 -14.16 24.05 -16.92
CA ASP A 383 -13.82 25.07 -17.93
C ASP A 383 -13.18 26.34 -17.33
N SER A 384 -13.18 26.51 -15.99
CA SER A 384 -12.62 27.70 -15.34
C SER A 384 -11.09 27.78 -15.44
N PRO A 385 -10.48 28.76 -16.14
CA PRO A 385 -9.03 28.77 -16.38
C PRO A 385 -8.16 28.83 -15.10
N GLY A 386 -8.70 29.30 -13.98
CA GLY A 386 -7.99 29.42 -12.69
C GLY A 386 -8.07 28.18 -11.79
N ILE A 387 -8.62 27.07 -12.28
CA ILE A 387 -8.76 25.81 -11.52
C ILE A 387 -7.84 24.75 -12.11
N ASP A 388 -7.05 24.09 -11.27
CA ASP A 388 -6.11 23.03 -11.66
C ASP A 388 -6.69 21.61 -11.50
N LEU A 389 -7.56 21.43 -10.49
CA LEU A 389 -8.26 20.17 -10.21
C LEU A 389 -9.61 20.44 -9.52
N ILE A 390 -10.49 19.44 -9.52
CA ILE A 390 -11.80 19.52 -8.89
C ILE A 390 -11.90 18.52 -7.74
N ILE A 391 -12.45 18.95 -6.61
CA ILE A 391 -12.85 18.08 -5.51
C ILE A 391 -14.38 18.10 -5.45
N VAL A 392 -15.00 16.96 -5.73
CA VAL A 392 -16.43 16.74 -5.51
C VAL A 392 -16.60 16.05 -4.17
N HIS A 393 -17.33 16.65 -3.24
CA HIS A 393 -17.62 16.02 -1.95
C HIS A 393 -19.11 15.76 -1.78
N MET A 394 -19.43 14.58 -1.25
CA MET A 394 -20.80 14.19 -0.93
C MET A 394 -20.87 13.43 0.38
N THR A 395 -22.08 13.45 0.94
CA THR A 395 -22.40 12.73 2.17
C THR A 395 -23.61 11.84 1.90
N ILE A 396 -23.48 10.54 2.15
CA ILE A 396 -24.57 9.57 2.01
C ILE A 396 -25.23 9.39 3.37
N GLY A 397 -26.55 9.61 3.45
CA GLY A 397 -27.35 9.46 4.67
C GLY A 397 -27.92 10.76 5.25
N TRP A 398 -27.70 11.89 4.57
CA TRP A 398 -28.26 13.20 4.96
C TRP A 398 -29.79 13.28 4.77
N SER A 399 -30.35 12.62 3.76
CA SER A 399 -31.80 12.49 3.61
C SER A 399 -32.30 11.20 4.26
N PRO A 400 -33.30 11.27 5.16
CA PRO A 400 -33.89 10.06 5.74
C PRO A 400 -34.70 9.22 4.73
N LYS A 401 -35.04 9.76 3.54
CA LYS A 401 -35.83 9.07 2.50
C LYS A 401 -35.01 8.91 1.21
N ASN A 402 -34.96 7.69 0.68
CA ASN A 402 -34.40 7.30 -0.64
C ASN A 402 -32.92 7.68 -0.88
N ASP A 403 -32.11 7.82 0.17
CA ASP A 403 -30.74 8.34 0.02
C ASP A 403 -29.77 7.36 -0.64
N VAL A 404 -29.99 6.06 -0.47
CA VAL A 404 -29.15 5.02 -1.11
C VAL A 404 -29.35 5.03 -2.63
N ASP A 405 -30.60 5.07 -3.11
CA ASP A 405 -30.90 5.13 -4.54
C ASP A 405 -30.43 6.46 -5.16
N LEU A 406 -30.53 7.55 -4.40
CA LEU A 406 -30.02 8.85 -4.82
C LEU A 406 -28.49 8.86 -4.93
N ALA A 407 -27.79 8.25 -3.97
CA ALA A 407 -26.34 8.08 -4.00
C ALA A 407 -25.91 7.27 -5.24
N LYS A 408 -26.59 6.16 -5.55
CA LYS A 408 -26.33 5.36 -6.76
C LYS A 408 -26.48 6.20 -8.04
N LYS A 409 -27.58 6.92 -8.19
CA LYS A 409 -27.80 7.83 -9.33
C LYS A 409 -26.73 8.92 -9.43
N HIS A 410 -26.28 9.45 -8.30
CA HIS A 410 -25.23 10.45 -8.31
C HIS A 410 -23.88 9.86 -8.73
N VAL A 411 -23.54 8.66 -8.25
CA VAL A 411 -22.34 7.94 -8.71
C VAL A 411 -22.44 7.66 -10.20
N GLU A 412 -23.58 7.21 -10.72
CA GLU A 412 -23.80 7.02 -12.16
C GLU A 412 -23.56 8.33 -12.95
N LEU A 413 -24.07 9.46 -12.45
CA LEU A 413 -23.83 10.77 -13.08
C LEU A 413 -22.37 11.20 -13.02
N LEU A 414 -21.68 11.01 -11.88
CA LEU A 414 -20.26 11.34 -11.75
C LEU A 414 -19.39 10.45 -12.63
N THR A 415 -19.69 9.15 -12.69
CA THR A 415 -18.94 8.21 -13.52
C THR A 415 -19.04 8.54 -15.00
N GLY A 416 -20.18 9.07 -15.46
CA GLY A 416 -20.35 9.61 -16.82
C GLY A 416 -19.42 10.78 -17.17
N ILE A 417 -18.86 11.49 -16.18
CA ILE A 417 -17.91 12.60 -16.39
C ILE A 417 -16.52 12.06 -16.78
N CYS A 418 -16.23 10.79 -16.47
CA CYS A 418 -14.90 10.23 -16.69
C CYS A 418 -14.51 10.33 -18.17
N GLY A 419 -13.38 10.97 -18.44
CA GLY A 419 -12.88 11.21 -19.80
C GLY A 419 -13.52 12.40 -20.53
N GLU A 420 -14.61 12.99 -20.05
CA GLU A 420 -15.21 14.19 -20.65
C GLU A 420 -14.46 15.47 -20.29
N VAL A 421 -13.98 15.57 -19.04
CA VAL A 421 -13.25 16.74 -18.55
C VAL A 421 -11.74 16.51 -18.56
N LYS A 422 -10.99 17.51 -19.01
CA LYS A 422 -9.52 17.44 -19.05
C LYS A 422 -8.84 17.63 -17.69
N LYS A 423 -9.56 18.19 -16.72
CA LYS A 423 -9.01 18.46 -15.39
C LYS A 423 -9.25 17.26 -14.47
N PRO A 424 -8.26 16.90 -13.63
CA PRO A 424 -8.44 15.80 -12.69
C PRO A 424 -9.59 16.10 -11.72
N VAL A 425 -10.42 15.09 -11.48
CA VAL A 425 -11.54 15.14 -10.53
C VAL A 425 -11.27 14.13 -9.42
N VAL A 426 -11.37 14.56 -8.17
CA VAL A 426 -11.25 13.75 -6.97
C VAL A 426 -12.60 13.72 -6.27
N VAL A 427 -13.01 12.56 -5.77
CA VAL A 427 -14.26 12.42 -5.02
C VAL A 427 -13.99 12.18 -3.54
N ALA A 428 -14.69 12.91 -2.68
CA ALA A 428 -14.71 12.68 -1.24
C ALA A 428 -16.09 12.16 -0.82
N LEU A 429 -16.17 10.93 -0.34
CA LEU A 429 -17.39 10.25 0.09
C LEU A 429 -17.39 10.05 1.60
N ARG A 430 -18.49 10.39 2.27
CA ARG A 430 -18.65 10.13 3.71
C ARG A 430 -20.03 9.56 4.05
N PRO A 431 -20.11 8.46 4.82
CA PRO A 431 -21.37 8.00 5.37
C PRO A 431 -21.82 8.89 6.53
N PHE A 432 -23.12 9.07 6.69
CA PHE A 432 -23.74 9.81 7.79
C PHE A 432 -24.97 9.07 8.32
N GLY A 433 -24.93 8.65 9.58
CA GLY A 433 -26.06 7.98 10.23
C GLY A 433 -25.95 6.45 10.28
N PRO A 434 -27.05 5.70 10.16
CA PRO A 434 -27.09 4.24 10.35
C PRO A 434 -26.17 3.43 9.43
N ALA A 435 -25.84 2.20 9.86
CA ALA A 435 -24.89 1.28 9.19
C ALA A 435 -25.19 1.05 7.69
N LYS A 436 -26.46 1.01 7.28
CA LYS A 436 -26.86 0.86 5.87
C LYS A 436 -26.23 1.91 4.92
N TYR A 437 -25.91 3.10 5.44
CA TYR A 437 -25.27 4.14 4.65
C TYR A 437 -23.76 3.93 4.52
N THR A 438 -23.13 3.24 5.47
CA THR A 438 -21.75 2.76 5.34
C THR A 438 -21.66 1.73 4.21
N ASP A 439 -22.58 0.74 4.18
CA ASP A 439 -22.60 -0.27 3.12
C ASP A 439 -22.82 0.37 1.73
N ALA A 440 -23.79 1.28 1.63
CA ALA A 440 -24.02 2.04 0.38
C ALA A 440 -22.82 2.92 -0.02
N THR A 441 -22.05 3.43 0.95
CA THR A 441 -20.83 4.20 0.65
C THR A 441 -19.74 3.28 0.09
N ALA A 442 -19.58 2.07 0.61
CA ALA A 442 -18.62 1.10 0.10
C ALA A 442 -18.95 0.70 -1.36
N ASP A 443 -20.23 0.46 -1.68
CA ASP A 443 -20.68 0.20 -3.05
C ASP A 443 -20.38 1.38 -4.00
N ALA A 444 -20.61 2.61 -3.53
CA ALA A 444 -20.34 3.83 -4.28
C ALA A 444 -18.83 4.05 -4.52
N GLU A 445 -18.00 3.81 -3.49
CA GLU A 445 -16.54 3.87 -3.60
C GLU A 445 -16.03 2.86 -4.63
N ALA A 446 -16.50 1.62 -4.59
CA ALA A 446 -16.13 0.58 -5.54
C ALA A 446 -16.45 0.98 -6.99
N ALA A 447 -17.68 1.45 -7.26
CA ALA A 447 -18.09 1.89 -8.59
C ALA A 447 -17.27 3.08 -9.12
N LEU A 448 -16.93 4.04 -8.25
CA LEU A 448 -16.09 5.18 -8.62
C LEU A 448 -14.64 4.76 -8.92
N PHE A 449 -14.07 3.86 -8.14
CA PHE A 449 -12.74 3.32 -8.42
C PHE A 449 -12.70 2.51 -9.72
N GLU A 450 -13.74 1.71 -10.00
CA GLU A 450 -13.88 0.99 -11.27
C GLU A 450 -13.97 1.95 -12.47
N ALA A 451 -14.66 3.08 -12.31
CA ALA A 451 -14.72 4.15 -13.30
C ALA A 451 -13.44 4.98 -13.40
N GLY A 452 -12.44 4.76 -12.53
CA GLY A 452 -11.14 5.42 -12.58
C GLY A 452 -11.02 6.71 -11.76
N PHE A 453 -11.95 6.99 -10.85
CA PHE A 453 -11.85 8.15 -9.95
C PHE A 453 -10.97 7.84 -8.73
N PRO A 454 -10.12 8.78 -8.30
CA PRO A 454 -9.53 8.75 -6.98
C PRO A 454 -10.59 9.15 -5.93
N VAL A 455 -10.86 8.23 -4.99
CA VAL A 455 -11.87 8.41 -3.94
C VAL A 455 -11.24 8.46 -2.56
N PHE A 456 -11.73 9.36 -1.71
CA PHE A 456 -11.27 9.59 -0.35
C PHE A 456 -12.42 9.62 0.64
N PHE A 457 -12.14 9.25 1.88
CA PHE A 457 -13.12 9.32 2.97
C PHE A 457 -13.53 10.75 3.35
N SER A 458 -12.68 11.74 3.08
CA SER A 458 -12.95 13.14 3.44
C SER A 458 -12.23 14.13 2.55
N VAL A 459 -12.72 15.38 2.52
CA VAL A 459 -12.01 16.48 1.86
C VAL A 459 -10.66 16.76 2.51
N ALA A 460 -10.53 16.56 3.83
CA ALA A 460 -9.27 16.78 4.55
C ALA A 460 -8.19 15.78 4.13
N SER A 461 -8.51 14.48 4.08
CA SER A 461 -7.57 13.46 3.60
C SER A 461 -7.23 13.65 2.12
N ALA A 462 -8.23 13.97 1.29
CA ALA A 462 -8.00 14.32 -0.12
C ALA A 462 -7.05 15.52 -0.26
N ALA A 463 -7.32 16.62 0.45
CA ALA A 463 -6.51 17.84 0.36
C ALA A 463 -5.06 17.61 0.77
N ARG A 464 -4.83 16.87 1.87
CA ARG A 464 -3.49 16.50 2.34
C ARG A 464 -2.72 15.69 1.31
N ALA A 465 -3.35 14.64 0.77
CA ALA A 465 -2.73 13.77 -0.23
C ALA A 465 -2.44 14.53 -1.53
N ILE A 466 -3.41 15.33 -2.02
CA ILE A 466 -3.28 16.15 -3.22
C ILE A 466 -2.11 17.12 -3.07
N ASN A 467 -2.01 17.84 -1.94
CA ASN A 467 -0.93 18.80 -1.73
C ASN A 467 0.45 18.13 -1.85
N ARG A 468 0.65 16.97 -1.20
CA ARG A 468 1.89 16.20 -1.28
C ARG A 468 2.16 15.66 -2.69
N TYR A 469 1.12 15.22 -3.39
CA TYR A 469 1.18 14.74 -4.76
C TYR A 469 1.63 15.85 -5.73
N VAL A 470 1.04 17.05 -5.62
CA VAL A 470 1.45 18.21 -6.43
C VAL A 470 2.89 18.60 -6.12
N ASP A 471 3.27 18.67 -4.84
CA ASP A 471 4.64 19.00 -4.42
C ASP A 471 5.67 17.99 -4.93
N TYR A 472 5.31 16.71 -4.99
CA TYR A 472 6.13 15.67 -5.59
C TYR A 472 6.42 15.95 -7.08
N TYR A 473 5.38 16.20 -7.89
CA TYR A 473 5.58 16.46 -9.32
C TYR A 473 6.28 17.80 -9.60
N GLN A 474 6.00 18.84 -8.82
CA GLN A 474 6.68 20.13 -8.96
C GLN A 474 8.18 20.01 -8.67
N ARG A 475 8.57 19.27 -7.62
CA ARG A 475 9.98 18.98 -7.34
C ARG A 475 10.63 18.18 -8.47
N ARG A 476 9.96 17.12 -8.95
CA ARG A 476 10.48 16.27 -10.02
C ARG A 476 10.69 17.01 -11.34
N LYS A 477 9.89 18.05 -11.62
CA LYS A 477 10.07 18.95 -12.77
C LYS A 477 11.27 19.88 -12.63
N ARG A 478 11.63 20.30 -11.40
CA ARG A 478 12.79 21.17 -11.13
C ARG A 478 14.13 20.41 -11.12
N SER A 479 14.10 19.11 -10.84
CA SER A 479 15.29 18.25 -10.80
C SER A 479 15.64 17.61 -12.15
N ARG A 480 14.84 17.84 -13.19
CA ARG A 480 15.11 17.48 -14.59
C ARG A 480 15.55 18.74 -15.31
#